data_AF-A0A4S0JJ20-F1
#
_entry.id   AF-A0A4S0JJ20-F1
#
_cell.length_a   1.000
_cell.length_b   1.000
_cell.length_c   1.000
_cell.angle_alpha   90.00
_cell.angle_beta   90.00
_cell.angle_gamma   90.00
#
_symmetry.space_group_name_H-M   'P 1'
#
loop_
_entity.id
_entity.type
_entity.pdbx_description
1 polymer ?
#
loop_
_entity_poly.entity_id
_entity_poly.type
_entity_poly.pdbx_seq_one_letter_code
_entity_poly.pdbx_strand_id
1 'polypeptide(L)'
;ACIDMGGGTTTISVFSEGKFVHGDAIAIGGNHVTLDMAKGLSTSLDAAERLKVMHGSALPGSADDRDLVSIQPIGEEGDVPLQIPRSVMTRII
;
A
#
# COMPACT_ATOMS: atom_id res chain seq x y z
N ALA A 1 -22.61 -7.82 -1.78
CA ALA A 1 -21.57 -8.05 -0.76
C ALA A 1 -20.81 -6.75 -0.53
N CYS A 2 -20.24 -6.55 0.65
CA CYS A 2 -19.37 -5.42 0.98
C CYS A 2 -18.03 -5.97 1.47
N ILE A 3 -16.94 -5.36 1.04
CA ILE A 3 -15.57 -5.66 1.48
C ILE A 3 -15.03 -4.40 2.14
N ASP A 4 -14.64 -4.52 3.40
CA ASP A 4 -14.02 -3.44 4.16
C ASP A 4 -12.55 -3.78 4.43
N MET A 5 -11.65 -2.99 3.84
CA MET A 5 -10.21 -3.15 3.94
C MET A 5 -9.65 -2.20 5.00
N GLY A 6 -9.46 -2.72 6.22
CA GLY A 6 -8.83 -2.00 7.32
C GLY A 6 -7.30 -2.13 7.33
N GLY A 7 -6.66 -1.66 8.41
CA GLY A 7 -5.20 -1.75 8.58
C GLY A 7 -4.71 -3.18 8.83
N GLY A 8 -5.31 -3.89 9.78
CA GLY A 8 -4.89 -5.25 10.16
C GLY A 8 -5.71 -6.38 9.53
N THR A 9 -6.93 -6.08 9.09
CA THR A 9 -7.93 -7.07 8.68
C THR A 9 -8.77 -6.55 7.53
N THR A 10 -9.22 -7.47 6.69
CA THR A 10 -10.18 -7.23 5.62
C THR A 10 -11.41 -8.06 5.93
N THR A 11 -12.56 -7.41 6.03
CA THR A 11 -13.82 -8.07 6.36
C THR A 11 -14.71 -8.17 5.14
N ILE A 12 -15.52 -9.24 5.08
CA ILE A 12 -16.46 -9.51 4.01
C ILE A 12 -17.84 -9.62 4.63
N SER A 13 -18.83 -9.01 4.01
CA SER A 13 -20.24 -9.17 4.38
C SER A 13 -21.11 -9.43 3.16
N VAL A 14 -22.03 -10.40 3.29
CA VAL A 14 -22.95 -10.81 2.24
C VAL A 14 -24.36 -10.48 2.67
N PHE A 15 -25.10 -9.83 1.77
CA PHE A 15 -26.50 -9.47 1.96
C PHE A 15 -27.33 -10.08 0.84
N SER A 16 -28.52 -10.59 1.18
CA SER A 16 -29.52 -11.08 0.24
C SER A 16 -30.90 -10.57 0.68
N GLU A 17 -31.71 -10.10 -0.25
CA GLU A 17 -33.05 -9.55 0.03
C GLU A 17 -33.05 -8.48 1.14
N GLY A 18 -32.00 -7.64 1.18
CA GLY A 18 -31.84 -6.60 2.19
C GLY A 18 -31.46 -7.10 3.59
N LYS A 19 -31.21 -8.40 3.77
CA LYS A 19 -30.83 -9.03 5.04
C LYS A 19 -29.37 -9.47 5.03
N PHE A 20 -28.71 -9.39 6.17
CA PHE A 20 -27.37 -9.94 6.37
C PHE A 20 -27.41 -11.48 6.37
N VAL A 21 -26.52 -12.11 5.61
CA VAL A 21 -26.50 -13.57 5.38
C VAL A 21 -25.22 -14.20 5.90
N HIS A 22 -24.08 -13.53 5.75
CA HIS A 22 -22.78 -14.07 6.14
C HIS A 22 -21.78 -12.94 6.35
N GLY A 23 -20.85 -13.12 7.28
CA GLY A 23 -19.69 -12.27 7.44
C GLY A 23 -18.48 -13.08 7.88
N ASP A 24 -17.32 -12.68 7.39
CA ASP A 24 -16.03 -13.30 7.70
C ASP A 24 -14.91 -12.25 7.62
N ALA A 25 -13.72 -12.59 8.10
CA ALA A 25 -12.57 -11.73 8.05
C ALA A 25 -11.27 -12.52 7.81
N ILE A 26 -10.37 -11.90 7.05
CA ILE A 26 -8.99 -12.37 6.91
C ILE A 26 -8.05 -11.38 7.62
N ALA A 27 -7.01 -11.91 8.26
CA ALA A 27 -5.97 -11.13 8.96
C ALA A 27 -4.96 -10.50 7.98
N ILE A 28 -5.48 -9.83 6.95
CA ILE A 28 -4.71 -9.10 5.94
C ILE A 28 -5.36 -7.74 5.73
N GLY A 29 -4.57 -6.68 5.61
CA GLY A 29 -5.04 -5.31 5.50
C GLY A 29 -3.91 -4.36 5.10
N GLY A 30 -4.17 -3.06 5.15
CA GLY A 30 -3.25 -2.02 4.69
C GLY A 30 -1.86 -2.02 5.35
N ASN A 31 -1.71 -2.56 6.57
CA ASN A 31 -0.40 -2.68 7.23
C ASN A 31 0.51 -3.68 6.52
N HIS A 32 -0.06 -4.70 5.88
CA HIS A 32 0.71 -5.66 5.09
C HIS A 32 1.29 -5.01 3.84
N VAL A 33 0.49 -4.16 3.18
CA VAL A 33 0.96 -3.32 2.05
C VAL A 33 2.11 -2.42 2.49
N THR A 34 1.98 -1.75 3.64
CA THR A 34 3.05 -0.90 4.20
C THR A 34 4.32 -1.68 4.49
N LEU A 35 4.19 -2.89 5.03
CA LEU A 35 5.33 -3.76 5.33
C LEU A 35 6.06 -4.18 4.04
N ASP A 36 5.31 -4.52 3.00
CA ASP A 36 5.89 -4.92 1.71
C ASP A 36 6.54 -3.72 1.01
N MET A 37 5.97 -2.51 1.12
CA MET A 37 6.61 -1.28 0.65
C MET A 37 7.90 -0.97 1.41
N ALA A 38 7.90 -1.10 2.73
CA ALA A 38 9.09 -0.86 3.55
C ALA A 38 10.24 -1.82 3.15
N LYS A 39 9.92 -3.10 2.92
CA LYS A 39 10.89 -4.09 2.44
C LYS A 39 11.34 -3.81 1.01
N GLY A 40 10.39 -3.61 0.09
CA GLY A 40 10.67 -3.44 -1.34
C GLY A 40 11.45 -2.16 -1.66
N LEU A 41 11.23 -1.10 -0.87
CA LEU A 41 11.91 0.20 -1.03
C LEU A 41 13.09 0.36 -0.06
N SER A 42 13.36 -0.63 0.80
CA SER A 42 14.37 -0.57 1.86
C SER A 42 14.25 0.70 2.72
N THR A 43 13.04 1.10 3.09
CA THR A 43 12.76 2.31 3.87
C THR A 43 12.06 1.98 5.20
N SER A 44 11.96 2.94 6.12
CA SER A 44 11.29 2.72 7.41
C SER A 44 9.78 2.51 7.23
N LEU A 45 9.13 1.82 8.18
CA LEU A 45 7.68 1.61 8.15
C LEU A 45 6.91 2.94 8.07
N ASP A 46 7.36 3.95 8.83
CA ASP A 46 6.73 5.28 8.83
C ASP A 46 6.90 5.98 7.49
N ALA A 47 8.06 5.85 6.85
CA ALA A 47 8.30 6.41 5.52
C ALA A 47 7.48 5.68 4.45
N ALA A 48 7.41 4.35 4.52
CA ALA A 48 6.58 3.53 3.64
C ALA A 48 5.08 3.88 3.77
N GLU A 49 4.57 4.08 4.99
CA GLU A 49 3.17 4.49 5.20
C GLU A 49 2.91 5.86 4.59
N ARG A 50 3.80 6.83 4.81
CA ARG A 50 3.69 8.16 4.18
C ARG A 50 3.69 8.06 2.66
N LEU A 51 4.59 7.25 2.09
CA LEU A 51 4.67 7.03 0.64
C LEU A 51 3.39 6.38 0.09
N LYS A 52 2.84 5.38 0.78
CA LYS A 52 1.57 4.74 0.44
C LYS A 52 0.41 5.73 0.44
N VAL A 53 0.32 6.58 1.47
CA VAL A 53 -0.74 7.61 1.59
C VAL A 53 -0.62 8.68 0.50
N MET A 54 0.59 9.12 0.19
CA MET A 54 0.82 10.25 -0.73
C MET A 54 0.85 9.84 -2.20
N HIS A 55 1.34 8.64 -2.52
CA HIS A 55 1.63 8.22 -3.91
C HIS A 55 1.12 6.82 -4.24
N GLY A 56 0.53 6.09 -3.29
CA GLY A 56 0.03 4.73 -3.53
C GLY A 56 -1.04 4.67 -4.61
N SER A 57 -1.02 3.62 -5.42
CA SER A 57 -2.07 3.27 -6.36
C SER A 57 -2.15 1.76 -6.46
N ALA A 58 -3.36 1.21 -6.46
CA ALA A 58 -3.61 -0.22 -6.71
C ALA A 58 -3.78 -0.53 -8.21
N LEU A 59 -3.82 0.50 -9.06
CA LEU A 59 -3.96 0.36 -10.51
C LEU A 59 -2.81 1.09 -11.21
N PRO A 60 -2.19 0.47 -12.23
CA PRO A 60 -1.12 1.11 -12.98
C PRO A 60 -1.63 2.29 -13.80
N GLY A 61 -0.96 3.43 -13.69
CA GLY A 61 -1.18 4.63 -14.50
C GLY A 61 -0.24 4.72 -15.70
N SER A 62 -0.68 5.38 -16.78
CA SER A 62 0.15 5.61 -17.99
C SER A 62 1.30 6.61 -17.79
N ALA A 63 1.36 7.29 -16.65
CA ALA A 63 2.43 8.22 -16.27
C ALA A 63 3.39 7.64 -15.21
N ASP A 64 3.09 6.49 -14.62
CA ASP A 64 3.79 5.98 -13.43
C ASP A 64 5.30 5.75 -13.64
N ASP A 65 5.73 5.41 -14.86
CA ASP A 65 7.15 5.22 -15.20
C ASP A 65 7.93 6.54 -15.32
N ARG A 66 7.23 7.66 -15.50
CA ARG A 66 7.81 9.01 -15.66
C ARG A 66 7.72 9.83 -14.39
N ASP A 67 6.72 9.55 -13.56
CA ASP A 67 6.52 10.23 -12.29
C ASP A 67 7.51 9.73 -11.25
N LEU A 68 8.45 10.59 -10.85
CA LEU A 68 9.47 10.26 -9.87
C LEU A 68 9.02 10.60 -8.44
N VAL A 69 9.33 9.70 -7.51
CA VAL A 69 9.07 9.81 -6.09
C VAL A 69 10.38 9.73 -5.32
N SER A 70 10.54 10.64 -4.37
CA SER A 70 11.69 10.73 -3.49
C SER A 70 11.55 9.77 -2.31
N ILE A 71 12.54 8.90 -2.10
CA ILE A 71 12.60 7.96 -0.97
C ILE A 71 13.92 8.10 -0.21
N GLN A 72 13.90 7.77 1.08
CA GLN A 72 15.11 7.68 1.90
C GLN A 72 15.33 6.21 2.30
N PRO A 73 16.30 5.51 1.69
CA PRO A 73 16.66 4.15 2.08
C PRO A 73 17.30 4.11 3.47
N ILE A 74 17.11 3.00 4.18
CA ILE A 74 17.77 2.72 5.45
C ILE A 74 19.23 2.35 5.18
N GLY A 75 20.16 2.95 5.91
CA GLY A 75 21.59 2.61 5.86
C GLY A 75 22.44 3.47 4.93
N GLU A 76 21.84 4.37 4.14
CA GLU A 76 22.58 5.43 3.49
C GLU A 76 22.73 6.61 4.46
N GLU A 77 23.93 6.82 5.00
CA GLU A 77 24.29 7.98 5.86
C GLU A 77 24.34 9.33 5.09
N GLY A 78 23.82 9.35 3.86
CA GLY A 78 23.76 10.53 3.00
C GLY A 78 22.38 11.17 3.01
N ASP A 79 22.35 12.49 3.15
CA ASP A 79 21.16 13.35 3.09
C ASP A 79 20.57 13.48 1.66
N VAL A 80 20.90 12.54 0.76
CA VAL A 80 20.52 12.58 -0.64
C VAL A 80 19.37 11.60 -0.87
N PRO A 81 18.14 12.09 -1.09
CA PRO A 81 17.01 11.22 -1.37
C PRO A 81 17.18 10.52 -2.71
N LEU A 82 16.88 9.22 -2.75
CA LEU A 82 16.83 8.44 -3.98
C LEU A 82 15.52 8.74 -4.73
N GLN A 83 15.60 8.99 -6.03
CA GLN A 83 14.43 9.18 -6.89
C GLN A 83 14.12 7.87 -7.62
N ILE A 84 12.89 7.36 -7.45
CA ILE A 84 12.41 6.16 -8.14
C ILE A 84 11.12 6.44 -8.91
N PRO A 85 10.85 5.74 -10.03
CA PRO A 85 9.55 5.82 -10.68
C PRO A 85 8.43 5.32 -9.75
N ARG A 86 7.27 6.00 -9.80
CA ARG A 86 6.06 5.61 -9.05
C ARG A 86 5.62 4.18 -9.39
N SER A 87 5.89 3.71 -10.61
CA SER A 87 5.57 2.35 -11.05
C SER A 87 6.24 1.25 -10.19
N VAL A 88 7.37 1.55 -9.53
CA VAL A 88 7.99 0.63 -8.56
C VAL A 88 7.07 0.42 -7.35
N MET A 89 6.42 1.48 -6.87
CA MET A 89 5.47 1.41 -5.75
C MET A 89 4.18 0.70 -6.17
N THR A 90 3.62 1.04 -7.33
CA THR A 90 2.42 0.43 -7.89
C THR A 90 2.58 -1.07 -8.19
N ARG A 91 3.82 -1.57 -8.29
CA ARG A 91 4.10 -3.02 -8.43
C ARG A 91 4.06 -3.78 -7.12
N ILE A 92 4.16 -3.08 -5.99
CA ILE A 92 4.11 -3.66 -4.64
C ILE A 92 2.66 -3.66 -4.11
N ILE A 93 1.90 -2.62 -4.44
CA ILE A 93 0.48 -2.44 -4.05
C ILE A 93 -0.43 -3.18 -5.03
#